data_AF-A0A382D0H2-F1
#
_entry.id   AF-A0A382D0H2-F1
#
_cell.length_a   1.000
_cell.length_b   1.000
_cell.length_c   1.000
_cell.angle_alpha   90.00
_cell.angle_beta   90.00
_cell.angle_gamma   90.00
#
_symmetry.space_group_name_H-M   'P 1'
#
loop_
_entity.id
_entity.type
_entity.pdbx_description
1 polymer ?
#
loop_
_entity_poly.entity_id
_entity_poly.type
_entity_poly.pdbx_seq_one_letter_code
_entity_poly.pdbx_strand_id
1 'polypeptide(L)' 'MRIFRTQRFLCSPIKKNQSHVTLTGDTAHHLIRVLRFKVGDKIRVFDQSGYEWDAEIVAKKRQ' A
#
# COMPACT_ATOMS: atom_id res chain seq x y z
N MET A 1 7.78 5.12 25.12
CA MET A 1 6.83 5.52 24.06
C MET A 1 7.17 4.73 22.79
N ARG A 2 6.41 3.69 22.44
CA ARG A 2 6.68 2.92 21.21
C ARG A 2 6.19 3.75 20.02
N ILE A 3 7.12 4.25 19.22
CA ILE A 3 6.80 4.89 17.94
C ILE A 3 6.41 3.77 16.98
N PHE A 4 5.11 3.55 16.79
CA PHE A 4 4.64 2.69 15.71
C PHE A 4 4.84 3.44 14.40
N ARG A 5 5.89 3.08 13.64
CA ARG A 5 6.11 3.66 12.32
C ARG A 5 5.09 3.05 11.36
N THR A 6 4.11 3.83 10.96
CA THR A 6 3.21 3.48 9.85
C THR A 6 4.04 3.47 8.57
N GLN A 7 4.28 2.27 8.01
CA GLN A 7 5.02 2.11 6.77
C GLN A 7 4.23 2.75 5.63
N ARG A 8 4.89 3.59 4.83
CA ARG A 8 4.32 4.21 3.64
C ARG A 8 4.82 3.49 2.40
N PHE A 9 3.92 3.20 1.47
CA PHE A 9 4.21 2.48 0.23
C PHE A 9 3.97 3.36 -0.98
N LEU A 10 4.93 3.34 -1.88
CA LEU A 10 4.81 4.05 -3.15
C LEU A 10 3.76 3.36 -4.02
N CYS A 11 2.82 4.14 -4.56
CA CYS A 11 1.87 3.68 -5.57
C CYS A 11 2.00 4.48 -6.87
N SER A 12 1.36 3.98 -7.92
CA SER A 12 1.19 4.71 -9.18
C SER A 12 0.14 5.82 -9.04
N PRO A 13 0.24 6.88 -9.87
CA PRO A 13 -0.72 7.99 -10.01
C PRO A 13 -2.17 7.62 -9.76
N ILE A 14 -2.69 7.93 -8.56
CA ILE A 14 -4.11 7.75 -8.22
C ILE A 14 -4.92 8.83 -8.96
N LYS A 15 -5.74 8.41 -9.93
CA LYS A 15 -6.64 9.33 -10.63
C LYS A 15 -7.82 9.74 -9.73
N LYS A 16 -8.36 10.95 -9.92
CA LYS A 16 -9.68 11.33 -9.39
C LYS A 16 -10.71 10.29 -9.87
N ASN A 17 -11.42 9.64 -8.95
CA ASN A 17 -12.32 8.48 -9.12
C ASN A 17 -11.70 7.08 -9.08
N GLN A 18 -10.41 6.96 -8.76
CA GLN A 18 -9.81 5.65 -8.55
C GLN A 18 -9.97 5.21 -7.09
N SER A 19 -10.86 4.26 -6.86
CA SER A 19 -11.11 3.67 -5.53
C SER A 19 -10.15 2.53 -5.19
N HIS A 20 -9.47 1.96 -6.18
CA HIS A 20 -8.55 0.84 -5.99
C HIS A 20 -7.22 1.07 -6.71
N VAL A 21 -6.12 0.82 -6.00
CA VAL A 21 -4.77 0.83 -6.55
C VAL A 21 -4.20 -0.58 -6.48
N THR A 22 -3.48 -0.98 -7.53
CA THR A 22 -2.72 -2.23 -7.53
C THR A 22 -1.25 -1.90 -7.36
N LEU A 23 -0.64 -2.45 -6.30
CA LEU A 23 0.80 -2.42 -6.10
C LEU A 23 1.40 -3.64 -6.79
N THR A 24 2.44 -3.44 -7.61
CA THR A 24 3.11 -4.49 -8.38
C THR A 24 4.63 -4.46 -8.12
N GLY A 25 5.34 -5.49 -8.59
CA GLY A 25 6.80 -5.58 -8.46
C GLY A 25 7.28 -5.67 -7.00
N ASP A 26 8.36 -4.95 -6.69
CA ASP A 26 9.04 -5.01 -5.40
C ASP A 26 8.16 -4.57 -4.24
N THR A 27 7.27 -3.59 -4.45
CA THR A 27 6.37 -3.12 -3.39
C THR A 27 5.38 -4.21 -2.96
N ALA A 28 4.82 -4.94 -3.92
CA ALA A 28 3.94 -6.07 -3.64
C ALA A 28 4.67 -7.23 -2.95
N HIS A 29 5.89 -7.53 -3.41
CA HIS A 29 6.75 -8.52 -2.78
C HIS A 29 7.07 -8.13 -1.33
N HIS A 30 7.49 -6.90 -1.09
CA HIS A 30 7.83 -6.39 0.23
C HIS A 30 6.63 -6.45 1.19
N LEU A 31 5.44 -6.04 0.74
CA LEU A 31 4.20 -6.12 1.52
C LEU A 31 3.85 -7.56 1.94
N ILE A 32 3.85 -8.50 0.99
CA ILE A 32 3.30 -9.85 1.21
C ILE A 32 4.33 -10.82 1.77
N ARG A 33 5.58 -10.78 1.29
CA ARG A 33 6.63 -11.76 1.65
C ARG A 33 7.42 -11.33 2.86
N VAL A 34 7.81 -10.06 2.93
CA VAL A 34 8.70 -9.54 3.96
C VAL A 34 7.89 -9.07 5.17
N LEU A 35 6.95 -8.15 4.95
CA LEU A 35 6.12 -7.59 6.01
C LEU A 35 4.93 -8.48 6.38
N ARG A 36 4.58 -9.44 5.50
CA ARG A 36 3.55 -10.47 5.73
C ARG A 36 2.15 -9.89 5.99
N PHE A 37 1.87 -8.75 5.37
CA PHE A 37 0.55 -8.15 5.39
C PHE A 37 -0.50 -9.08 4.77
N LYS A 38 -1.72 -8.99 5.28
CA LYS A 38 -2.89 -9.77 4.88
C LYS A 38 -3.97 -8.85 4.32
N VAL A 39 -4.93 -9.46 3.62
CA VAL A 39 -6.17 -8.79 3.26
C VAL A 39 -6.86 -8.33 4.55
N GLY A 40 -7.29 -7.08 4.61
CA GLY A 40 -7.83 -6.42 5.80
C GLY A 40 -6.83 -5.55 6.56
N ASP A 41 -5.54 -5.63 6.26
CA ASP A 41 -4.56 -4.78 6.92
C ASP A 41 -4.56 -3.36 6.35
N LYS A 42 -4.44 -2.39 7.27
CA LYS A 42 -4.35 -0.96 6.97
C LYS A 42 -2.91 -0.57 6.68
N ILE A 43 -2.72 0.08 5.54
CA ILE A 43 -1.44 0.59 5.08
C ILE A 43 -1.61 2.06 4.65
N ARG A 44 -0.50 2.77 4.49
CA ARG A 44 -0.53 4.11 3.91
C ARG A 44 0.15 4.09 2.56
N VAL A 45 -0.51 4.64 1.55
CA VAL A 45 0.02 4.76 0.19
C VAL A 45 0.25 6.21 -0.17
N PHE A 46 1.24 6.48 -1.02
CA PHE A 46 1.55 7.82 -1.50
C PHE A 46 1.99 7.79 -2.97
N ASP A 47 1.74 8.91 -3.66
CA ASP A 47 1.78 8.98 -5.11
C ASP A 47 2.98 9.76 -5.68
N GLN A 48 3.92 10.17 -4.82
CA GLN A 48 4.96 11.19 -5.10
C GLN A 48 4.42 12.58 -5.45
N SER A 49 3.15 12.72 -5.80
CA SER A 49 2.43 13.99 -6.00
C SER A 49 2.28 14.85 -4.73
N GLY A 50 2.86 14.42 -3.60
CA GLY A 50 2.78 15.09 -2.29
C GLY A 50 1.60 14.69 -1.42
N TYR A 51 0.74 13.79 -1.89
CA TYR A 51 -0.43 13.31 -1.17
C TYR A 51 -0.23 11.89 -0.63
N GLU A 52 -0.82 11.63 0.53
CA GLU A 52 -0.85 10.32 1.18
C GLU A 52 -2.30 9.93 1.47
N TRP A 53 -2.59 8.64 1.37
CA TRP A 53 -3.91 8.09 1.66
C TRP A 53 -3.79 6.86 2.54
N ASP A 54 -4.68 6.77 3.52
CA ASP A 54 -4.88 5.54 4.26
C ASP A 54 -5.67 4.57 3.39
N ALA A 55 -5.15 3.36 3.25
CA ALA A 55 -5.68 2.32 2.38
C ALA A 55 -5.75 0.99 3.13
N GLU A 56 -6.58 0.09 2.61
CA GLU A 56 -6.72 -1.27 3.12
C GLU A 56 -6.40 -2.25 2.01
N ILE A 57 -5.71 -3.35 2.35
CA ILE A 57 -5.44 -4.41 1.39
C ILE A 57 -6.74 -5.18 1.16
N VAL A 58 -7.41 -4.91 0.04
CA VAL A 58 -8.67 -5.59 -0.31
C VAL A 58 -8.46 -6.93 -1.01
N ALA A 59 -7.34 -7.10 -1.70
CA ALA A 59 -7.04 -8.29 -2.48
C ALA A 59 -5.53 -8.45 -2.65
N LYS A 60 -5.10 -9.71 -2.77
CA LYS A 60 -3.75 -10.06 -3.23
C LYS A 60 -3.86 -11.01 -4.42
N LYS A 61 -3.21 -10.68 -5.51
CA LYS A 61 -3.01 -11.60 -6.64
C LYS A 61 -1.58 -12.12 -6.59
N ARG A 62 -1.44 -13.43 -6.74
CA ARG A 62 -0.14 -14.05 -6.97
C ARG A 62 0.18 -13.84 -8.46
N GLN A 63 1.22 -13.05 -8.75
CA GLN A 63 1.81 -13.05 -10.09
C GLN A 63 2.47 -14.41 -10.36
#